data_AF-A0A2S0MWV8-F1
#
_entry.id   AF-A0A2S0MWV8-F1
#
_cell.length_a   1.000
_cell.length_b   1.000
_cell.length_c   1.000
_cell.angle_alpha   90.00
_cell.angle_beta   90.00
_cell.angle_gamma   90.00
#
_symmetry.space_group_name_H-M   'P 1'
#
loop_
_entity.id
_entity.type
_entity.pdbx_description
1 polymer ?
#
loop_
_entity_poly.entity_id
_entity_poly.type
_entity_poly.pdbx_seq_one_letter_code
_entity_poly.pdbx_strand_id
1 'polypeptide(L)'
;MSAATERYPAPAVQFPLRRSPVLAGALALLQVAALLVLLVWLNIGAGAERRAVLPALFLWMVAAVLAARFWARLPVGALVWDGQGWELRGAGSAVAPQSLGRVVYIQFDLQRYMALAFPEACPAVWLFVERSEDAARWLDLRRAVYSRPTAARSESATQADATLPDRRL
;
A
#
# COMPACT_ATOMS: atom_id res chain seq x y z
N MET A 1 36.06 8.36 22.72
CA MET A 1 34.86 7.59 23.10
C MET A 1 33.85 7.70 21.96
N SER A 2 33.87 6.75 21.02
CA SER A 2 32.91 6.72 19.91
C SER A 2 31.61 6.11 20.42
N ALA A 3 30.54 6.90 20.44
CA ALA A 3 29.19 6.41 20.68
C ALA A 3 28.82 5.47 19.53
N ALA A 4 28.77 4.17 19.80
CA ALA A 4 28.22 3.19 18.87
C ALA A 4 26.78 3.61 18.57
N THR A 5 26.50 3.96 17.32
CA THR A 5 25.15 4.23 16.85
C THR A 5 24.43 2.89 16.85
N GLU A 6 23.77 2.56 17.95
CA GLU A 6 22.94 1.38 18.08
C GLU A 6 21.81 1.51 17.05
N ARG A 7 21.97 0.83 15.90
CA ARG A 7 20.95 0.80 14.86
C ARG A 7 19.80 -0.01 15.42
N TYR A 8 18.75 0.67 15.86
CA TYR A 8 17.55 0.03 16.36
C TYR A 8 16.97 -0.84 15.24
N PRO A 9 17.02 -2.18 15.32
CA PRO A 9 16.39 -3.02 14.32
C PRO A 9 14.89 -2.73 14.33
N ALA A 10 14.28 -2.66 13.14
CA ALA A 10 12.85 -2.48 13.03
C ALA A 10 12.15 -3.58 13.83
N PRO A 11 11.28 -3.24 14.80
CA PRO A 11 10.64 -4.24 15.64
C PRO A 11 9.83 -5.20 14.78
N ALA A 12 9.77 -6.47 15.17
CA ALA A 12 8.86 -7.41 14.53
C ALA A 12 7.42 -6.92 14.75
N VAL A 13 6.74 -6.54 13.67
CA VAL A 13 5.40 -5.94 13.72
C VAL A 13 4.40 -6.91 13.13
N GLN A 14 3.29 -7.09 13.83
CA GLN A 14 2.10 -7.74 13.30
C GLN A 14 0.96 -6.74 13.34
N PHE A 15 0.54 -6.26 12.18
CA PHE A 15 -0.55 -5.29 12.06
C PHE A 15 -1.78 -5.97 11.43
N PRO A 16 -2.95 -5.96 12.10
CA PRO A 16 -4.15 -6.54 11.54
C PRO A 16 -4.62 -5.73 10.33
N LEU A 17 -4.99 -6.43 9.25
CA LEU A 17 -5.58 -5.86 8.04
C LEU A 17 -7.06 -6.23 7.99
N ARG A 18 -7.93 -5.23 7.97
CA ARG A 18 -9.36 -5.41 7.74
C ARG A 18 -9.77 -4.66 6.48
N ARG A 19 -11.02 -4.88 6.06
CA ARG A 19 -11.58 -4.10 4.96
C ARG A 19 -11.87 -2.69 5.48
N SER A 20 -11.16 -1.72 4.93
CA SER A 20 -11.33 -0.29 5.23
C SER A 20 -12.75 0.20 4.90
N PRO A 21 -13.56 0.62 5.89
CA PRO A 21 -14.86 1.24 5.62
C PRO A 21 -14.70 2.66 5.09
N VAL A 22 -13.59 3.34 5.40
CA VAL A 22 -13.30 4.69 4.89
C VAL A 22 -13.06 4.65 3.38
N LEU A 23 -12.28 3.68 2.90
CA LEU A 23 -12.06 3.48 1.46
C LEU A 23 -13.36 3.09 0.76
N ALA A 24 -14.19 2.23 1.37
CA ALA A 24 -15.51 1.91 0.84
C ALA A 24 -16.36 3.17 0.67
N GLY A 25 -16.42 4.01 1.72
CA GLY A 25 -17.14 5.28 1.71
C GLY A 25 -16.61 6.26 0.68
N ALA A 26 -15.29 6.38 0.53
CA ALA A 26 -14.66 7.24 -0.45
C ALA A 26 -14.98 6.81 -1.89
N LEU A 27 -14.90 5.51 -2.20
CA LEU A 27 -15.28 4.96 -3.50
C LEU A 27 -16.78 5.17 -3.77
N ALA A 28 -17.64 4.93 -2.78
CA ALA A 28 -19.08 5.15 -2.92
C ALA A 28 -19.42 6.63 -3.15
N LEU A 29 -18.80 7.54 -2.39
CA LEU A 29 -18.97 8.98 -2.56
C LEU A 29 -18.54 9.44 -3.96
N LEU A 30 -17.41 8.94 -4.45
CA LEU A 30 -16.92 9.24 -5.80
C LEU A 30 -17.91 8.74 -6.87
N GLN A 31 -18.46 7.53 -6.71
CA GLN A 31 -19.45 6.98 -7.63
C GLN A 31 -20.76 7.77 -7.63
N VAL A 32 -21.23 8.19 -6.45
CA VAL A 32 -22.42 9.05 -6.30
C VAL A 32 -22.17 10.42 -6.93
N ALA A 33 -21.01 11.04 -6.69
CA ALA A 33 -20.65 12.32 -7.30
C ALA A 33 -20.60 12.21 -8.84
N ALA A 34 -19.99 11.15 -9.37
CA ALA A 34 -19.96 10.89 -10.81
C ALA A 34 -21.36 10.70 -11.39
N LEU A 35 -22.24 9.99 -10.68
CA LEU A 35 -23.64 9.83 -11.09
C LEU A 35 -24.38 11.16 -11.10
N LEU A 36 -24.20 12.00 -10.07
CA LEU A 36 -24.83 13.32 -10.01
C LEU A 36 -24.38 14.21 -11.18
N VAL A 37 -23.09 14.24 -11.49
CA VAL A 37 -22.56 14.96 -12.65
C VAL A 37 -23.20 14.45 -13.93
N LEU A 38 -23.34 13.13 -14.08
CA LEU A 38 -23.98 12.53 -15.24
C LEU A 38 -25.47 12.91 -15.33
N LEU A 39 -26.21 12.90 -14.22
CA LEU A 39 -27.61 13.31 -14.16
C LEU A 39 -27.81 14.79 -14.49
N VAL A 40 -26.93 15.67 -14.01
CA VAL A 40 -26.94 17.10 -14.36
C VAL A 40 -26.69 17.28 -15.86
N TRP A 41 -25.71 16.57 -16.42
CA TRP A 41 -25.45 16.58 -17.86
C TRP A 41 -26.66 16.08 -18.66
N LEU A 42 -27.32 15.01 -18.21
CA LEU A 42 -28.55 14.49 -18.84
C LEU A 42 -29.70 15.49 -18.83
N ASN A 43 -29.83 16.27 -17.76
CA ASN A 43 -30.95 17.19 -17.59
C ASN A 43 -30.76 18.48 -18.41
N ILE A 44 -29.54 19.05 -18.40
CA ILE A 44 -29.29 20.40 -18.94
C ILE A 44 -28.49 20.38 -20.25
N GLY A 45 -27.67 19.35 -20.49
CA GLY A 45 -26.63 19.37 -21.53
C GLY A 45 -26.73 18.30 -22.62
N ALA A 46 -27.53 17.25 -22.45
CA ALA A 46 -27.48 16.09 -23.33
C ALA A 46 -28.00 16.33 -24.76
N GLY A 47 -28.84 17.35 -25.00
CA GLY A 47 -29.22 17.85 -26.33
C GLY A 47 -29.20 16.83 -27.49
N ALA A 48 -28.36 17.08 -28.50
CA ALA A 48 -28.11 16.19 -29.64
C ALA A 48 -27.24 14.96 -29.31
N GLU A 49 -26.56 14.98 -28.17
CA GLU A 49 -25.69 13.90 -27.65
C GLU A 49 -26.48 12.80 -26.91
N ARG A 50 -27.81 12.72 -27.08
CA ARG A 50 -28.64 11.66 -26.48
C ARG A 50 -28.18 10.24 -26.81
N ARG A 51 -27.48 10.06 -27.93
CA ARG A 51 -26.89 8.76 -28.31
C ARG A 51 -25.73 8.35 -27.39
N ALA A 52 -25.05 9.31 -26.75
CA ALA A 52 -23.95 9.06 -25.83
C ALA A 52 -24.41 8.72 -24.39
N VAL A 53 -25.71 8.83 -24.09
CA VAL A 53 -26.27 8.56 -22.76
C VAL A 53 -26.06 7.11 -22.34
N LEU A 54 -26.42 6.17 -23.23
CA LEU A 54 -26.31 4.74 -22.95
C LEU A 54 -24.85 4.30 -22.70
N PRO A 55 -23.86 4.64 -23.56
CA PRO A 55 -22.47 4.28 -23.29
C PRO A 55 -21.91 4.99 -22.05
N ALA A 56 -22.32 6.22 -21.73
CA ALA A 56 -21.89 6.91 -20.51
C ALA A 56 -22.39 6.21 -19.24
N LEU A 57 -23.68 5.84 -19.20
CA LEU A 57 -24.26 5.06 -18.10
C LEU A 57 -23.62 3.68 -17.96
N PHE A 58 -23.35 3.01 -19.08
CA PHE A 58 -22.66 1.73 -19.09
C PHE A 58 -21.24 1.85 -18.52
N LEU A 59 -20.48 2.86 -18.95
CA LEU A 59 -19.13 3.10 -18.44
C LEU A 59 -19.12 3.40 -16.94
N TRP A 60 -20.06 4.22 -16.47
CA TRP A 60 -20.26 4.49 -15.05
C TRP A 60 -20.55 3.20 -14.26
N MET A 61 -21.45 2.35 -14.75
CA MET A 61 -21.76 1.06 -14.12
C MET A 61 -20.54 0.14 -14.06
N VAL A 62 -19.78 0.02 -15.15
CA VAL A 62 -18.55 -0.79 -15.20
C VAL A 62 -17.54 -0.28 -14.17
N ALA A 63 -17.35 1.04 -14.07
CA ALA A 63 -16.47 1.64 -13.07
C ALA A 63 -16.94 1.33 -11.63
N ALA A 64 -18.25 1.38 -11.37
CA ALA A 64 -18.83 1.06 -10.06
C ALA A 64 -18.59 -0.41 -9.68
N VAL A 65 -18.80 -1.34 -10.62
CA VAL A 65 -18.55 -2.77 -10.41
C VAL A 65 -17.06 -3.04 -10.18
N LEU A 66 -16.17 -2.41 -10.95
CA LEU A 66 -14.73 -2.54 -10.77
C LEU A 66 -14.27 -2.01 -9.41
N ALA A 67 -14.78 -0.85 -8.97
CA ALA A 67 -14.49 -0.30 -7.65
C ALA A 67 -14.97 -1.21 -6.51
N ALA A 68 -16.20 -1.74 -6.62
CA ALA A 68 -16.74 -2.68 -5.64
C ALA A 68 -15.94 -3.99 -5.60
N ARG A 69 -15.56 -4.52 -6.78
CA ARG A 69 -14.74 -5.73 -6.90
C ARG A 69 -13.33 -5.51 -6.36
N PHE A 70 -12.73 -4.35 -6.61
CA PHE A 70 -11.44 -3.96 -6.04
C PHE A 70 -11.52 -3.96 -4.51
N TRP A 71 -12.51 -3.28 -3.93
CA TRP A 71 -12.69 -3.23 -2.49
C TRP A 71 -12.95 -4.61 -1.87
N ALA A 72 -13.81 -5.43 -2.50
CA ALA A 72 -14.13 -6.78 -2.02
C ALA A 72 -12.92 -7.73 -2.05
N ARG A 73 -11.98 -7.50 -2.98
CA ARG A 73 -10.74 -8.26 -3.15
C ARG A 73 -9.57 -7.75 -2.34
N LEU A 74 -9.72 -6.64 -1.61
CA LEU A 74 -8.67 -6.19 -0.73
C LEU A 74 -8.32 -7.29 0.28
N PRO A 75 -7.02 -7.58 0.48
CA PRO A 75 -6.61 -8.62 1.39
C PRO A 75 -7.08 -8.33 2.82
N VAL A 76 -7.46 -9.39 3.52
CA VAL A 76 -7.84 -9.35 4.93
C VAL A 76 -6.96 -10.35 5.68
N GLY A 77 -6.48 -9.97 6.86
CA GLY A 77 -5.59 -10.82 7.64
C GLY A 77 -4.65 -10.03 8.53
N ALA A 78 -3.35 -10.31 8.45
CA ALA A 78 -2.32 -9.57 9.18
C ALA A 78 -1.10 -9.34 8.29
N LEU A 79 -0.61 -8.10 8.28
CA LEU A 79 0.67 -7.72 7.72
C LEU A 79 1.75 -7.96 8.78
N VAL A 80 2.73 -8.79 8.46
CA VAL A 80 3.81 -9.16 9.36
C VAL A 80 5.14 -8.70 8.78
N TRP A 81 5.95 -8.04 9.61
CA TRP A 81 7.36 -7.76 9.34
C TRP A 81 8.20 -8.64 10.27
N ASP A 82 9.05 -9.49 9.69
CA ASP A 82 9.92 -10.42 10.42
C ASP A 82 11.34 -9.87 10.66
N GLY A 83 11.64 -8.65 10.17
CA GLY A 83 12.97 -8.05 10.21
C GLY A 83 13.75 -8.15 8.90
N GLN A 84 13.37 -9.05 7.99
CA GLN A 84 14.00 -9.28 6.68
C GLN A 84 13.04 -9.00 5.52
N GLY A 85 11.76 -9.29 5.69
CA GLY A 85 10.73 -9.17 4.66
C GLY A 85 9.33 -8.97 5.24
N TRP A 86 8.43 -8.61 4.35
CA TRP A 86 7.00 -8.48 4.61
C TRP A 86 6.31 -9.78 4.24
N GLU A 87 5.38 -10.20 5.10
CA GLU A 87 4.49 -11.33 4.86
C GLU A 87 3.04 -10.92 5.08
N LEU A 88 2.16 -11.46 4.25
CA LEU A 88 0.73 -11.33 4.39
C LEU A 88 0.16 -12.66 4.88
N ARG A 89 -0.36 -12.68 6.10
CA ARG A 89 -1.08 -13.84 6.65
C ARG A 89 -2.55 -13.63 6.43
N GLY A 90 -3.21 -14.55 5.72
CA GLY A 90 -4.66 -14.44 5.46
C GLY A 90 -5.51 -14.55 6.73
N ALA A 91 -6.75 -14.08 6.65
CA ALA A 91 -7.73 -14.25 7.72
C ALA A 91 -8.16 -15.72 7.83
N GLY A 92 -7.54 -16.45 8.77
CA GLY A 92 -7.84 -17.84 9.11
C GLY A 92 -6.66 -18.79 8.85
N SER A 93 -6.57 -19.86 9.65
CA SER A 93 -5.43 -20.80 9.64
C SER A 93 -5.28 -21.61 8.34
N ALA A 94 -6.27 -21.59 7.45
CA ALA A 94 -6.26 -22.33 6.19
C ALA A 94 -5.63 -21.55 5.02
N VAL A 95 -5.38 -20.24 5.16
CA VAL A 95 -4.76 -19.44 4.11
C VAL A 95 -3.25 -19.41 4.35
N ALA A 96 -2.49 -19.97 3.41
CA ALA A 96 -1.04 -19.96 3.48
C ALA A 96 -0.51 -18.51 3.52
N PRO A 97 0.53 -18.22 4.33
CA PRO A 97 1.21 -16.93 4.30
C PRO A 97 1.73 -16.65 2.90
N GLN A 98 1.50 -15.43 2.40
CA GLN A 98 2.06 -14.95 1.15
C GLN A 98 3.27 -14.06 1.46
N SER A 99 4.43 -14.38 0.91
CA SER A 99 5.59 -13.47 0.98
C SER A 99 5.34 -12.26 0.09
N LEU A 100 5.56 -11.06 0.65
CA LEU A 100 5.42 -9.79 -0.05
C LEU A 100 6.77 -9.20 -0.49
N GLY A 101 7.87 -9.89 -0.16
CA GLY A 101 9.23 -9.41 -0.41
C GLY A 101 9.69 -8.40 0.62
N ARG A 102 10.81 -7.73 0.34
CA ARG A 102 11.45 -6.79 1.26
C ARG A 102 11.10 -5.34 0.93
N VAL A 103 10.83 -5.07 -0.33
CA VAL A 103 10.58 -3.72 -0.82
C VAL A 103 9.10 -3.36 -0.66
N VAL A 104 8.85 -2.27 0.06
CA VAL A 104 7.54 -1.64 0.17
C VAL A 104 7.61 -0.24 -0.40
N TYR A 105 6.68 0.09 -1.29
CA TYR A 105 6.49 1.45 -1.81
C TYR A 105 5.32 2.11 -1.10
N ILE A 106 5.58 3.29 -0.56
CA ILE A 106 4.55 4.13 0.06
C ILE A 106 3.98 4.98 -1.06
N GLN A 107 2.78 4.62 -1.53
CA GLN A 107 2.11 5.37 -2.59
C GLN A 107 1.43 6.61 -2.02
N PHE A 108 0.94 6.49 -0.79
CA PHE A 108 0.24 7.57 -0.11
C PHE A 108 0.36 7.38 1.40
N ASP A 109 0.73 8.43 2.12
CA ASP A 109 0.77 8.43 3.58
C ASP A 109 0.01 9.64 4.13
N LEU A 110 -1.11 9.37 4.78
CA LEU A 110 -1.80 10.28 5.66
C LEU A 110 -1.56 9.82 7.11
N GLN A 111 -1.56 10.76 8.05
CA GLN A 111 -1.32 10.48 9.48
C GLN A 111 -2.15 9.31 10.05
N ARG A 112 -3.34 9.05 9.49
CA ARG A 112 -4.27 7.99 9.89
C ARG A 112 -4.44 6.86 8.87
N TYR A 113 -3.94 7.02 7.64
CA TYR A 113 -4.19 6.09 6.53
C TYR A 113 -2.95 5.96 5.66
N MET A 114 -2.61 4.76 5.21
CA MET A 114 -1.46 4.59 4.34
C MET A 114 -1.77 3.59 3.22
N ALA A 115 -1.36 3.92 2.00
CA ALA A 115 -1.43 3.04 0.85
C ALA A 115 -0.04 2.50 0.54
N LEU A 116 0.08 1.17 0.58
CA LEU A 116 1.33 0.43 0.41
C LEU A 116 1.24 -0.44 -0.84
N ALA A 117 2.33 -0.49 -1.60
CA ALA A 117 2.48 -1.37 -2.75
C ALA A 117 3.68 -2.30 -2.53
N PHE A 118 3.45 -3.59 -2.77
CA PHE A 118 4.43 -4.67 -2.67
C PHE A 118 4.60 -5.30 -4.06
N PRO A 119 5.49 -4.75 -4.90
CA PRO A 119 5.67 -5.22 -6.28
C PRO A 119 6.46 -6.52 -6.37
N GLU A 120 7.23 -6.87 -5.33
CA GLU A 120 7.96 -8.14 -5.24
C GLU A 120 7.05 -9.32 -4.92
N ALA A 121 5.82 -9.05 -4.46
CA ALA A 121 4.81 -10.07 -4.27
C ALA A 121 4.36 -10.65 -5.61
N CYS A 122 4.09 -11.96 -5.66
CA CYS A 122 3.53 -12.64 -6.81
C CYS A 122 2.15 -13.23 -6.46
N PRO A 123 1.04 -12.63 -6.92
CA PRO A 123 0.92 -11.38 -7.68
C PRO A 123 1.21 -10.14 -6.82
N ALA A 124 1.47 -9.00 -7.47
CA ALA A 124 1.73 -7.72 -6.78
C ALA A 124 0.54 -7.32 -5.90
N VAL A 125 0.84 -6.90 -4.66
CA VAL A 125 -0.20 -6.63 -3.66
C VAL A 125 -0.26 -5.13 -3.33
N TRP A 126 -1.49 -4.63 -3.28
CA TRP A 126 -1.80 -3.26 -2.86
C TRP A 126 -2.61 -3.31 -1.58
N LEU A 127 -2.15 -2.61 -0.54
CA LEU A 127 -2.80 -2.57 0.76
C LEU A 127 -3.17 -1.14 1.12
N PHE A 128 -4.33 -1.00 1.73
CA PHE A 128 -4.75 0.23 2.39
C PHE A 128 -4.91 -0.06 3.87
N VAL A 129 -4.08 0.58 4.70
CA VAL A 129 -4.05 0.36 6.15
C VAL A 129 -4.59 1.56 6.89
N GLU A 130 -5.33 1.32 7.97
CA GLU A 130 -5.90 2.38 8.81
C GLU A 130 -5.41 2.30 10.25
N ARG A 131 -5.14 3.46 10.85
CA ARG A 131 -4.81 3.55 12.29
C ARG A 131 -5.92 2.99 13.20
N SER A 132 -7.18 3.02 12.77
CA SER A 132 -8.34 2.52 13.54
C SER A 132 -8.29 1.01 13.80
N GLU A 133 -7.55 0.25 13.00
CA GLU A 133 -7.49 -1.21 13.12
C GLU A 133 -6.65 -1.65 14.31
N ASP A 134 -5.53 -0.98 14.55
CA ASP A 134 -4.71 -1.12 15.75
C ASP A 134 -3.89 0.16 15.99
N ALA A 135 -4.46 1.08 16.77
CA ALA A 135 -3.84 2.38 17.03
C ALA A 135 -2.54 2.27 17.85
N ALA A 136 -2.37 1.19 18.62
CA ALA A 136 -1.18 0.96 19.44
C ALA A 136 0.00 0.54 18.56
N ARG A 137 -0.24 -0.34 17.57
CA ARG A 137 0.80 -0.82 16.64
C ARG A 137 1.02 0.07 15.42
N TRP A 138 0.21 1.12 15.24
CA TRP A 138 0.30 2.04 14.11
C TRP A 138 1.68 2.70 13.97
N LEU A 139 2.27 3.18 15.08
CA LEU A 139 3.57 3.84 15.03
C LEU A 139 4.68 2.83 14.69
N ASP A 140 4.57 1.60 15.17
CA ASP A 140 5.54 0.54 14.88
C ASP A 140 5.45 0.10 13.43
N LEU A 141 4.23 0.00 12.86
CA LEU A 141 4.05 -0.24 11.43
C LEU A 141 4.71 0.87 10.60
N ARG A 142 4.46 2.15 10.93
CA ARG A 142 5.10 3.27 10.24
C ARG A 142 6.62 3.16 10.33
N ARG A 143 7.16 2.90 11.53
CA ARG A 143 8.58 2.70 11.73
C ARG A 143 9.12 1.58 10.86
N ALA A 144 8.46 0.42 10.80
CA ALA A 144 8.86 -0.72 9.97
C ALA A 144 8.82 -0.39 8.46
N VAL A 145 7.81 0.33 7.99
CA VAL A 145 7.67 0.75 6.59
C VAL A 145 8.74 1.78 6.19
N TYR A 146 9.04 2.74 7.07
CA TYR A 146 10.05 3.78 6.82
C TYR A 146 11.48 3.31 7.09
N SER A 147 11.67 2.35 7.99
CA SER A 147 12.96 1.72 8.24
C SER A 147 13.30 0.84 7.04
N ARG A 148 13.85 1.46 6.00
CA ARG A 148 14.43 0.70 4.90
C ARG A 148 15.47 -0.25 5.50
N PRO A 149 15.42 -1.56 5.20
CA PRO A 149 16.59 -2.40 5.42
C PRO A 149 17.73 -1.73 4.67
N THR A 150 18.70 -1.26 5.44
CA THR A 150 19.78 -0.42 4.95
C THR A 150 20.50 -1.19 3.84
N ALA A 151 20.25 -0.80 2.58
CA ALA A 151 21.05 -1.20 1.44
C ALA A 151 22.47 -0.58 1.49
N ALA A 152 22.90 -0.03 2.63
CA ALA A 152 24.25 0.46 2.84
C ALA A 152 25.11 -0.62 3.48
N ARG A 153 25.76 -1.44 2.63
CA ARG A 153 27.18 -1.81 2.83
C ARG A 153 27.85 -2.42 1.58
N SER A 154 27.11 -2.94 0.59
CA SER A 154 27.78 -3.62 -0.53
C SER A 154 28.53 -2.70 -1.50
N GLU A 155 28.09 -1.45 -1.70
CA GLU A 155 28.82 -0.51 -2.56
C GLU A 155 29.99 0.17 -1.84
N SER A 156 29.85 0.57 -0.58
CA SER A 156 30.92 1.24 0.16
C SER A 156 32.03 0.30 0.65
N ALA A 157 31.76 -1.00 0.85
CA ALA A 157 32.81 -1.98 1.12
C ALA A 157 33.61 -2.33 -0.15
N THR A 158 32.96 -2.37 -1.32
CA THR A 158 33.63 -2.60 -2.61
C THR A 158 34.45 -1.37 -3.03
N GLN A 159 33.99 -0.16 -2.69
CA GLN A 159 34.69 1.09 -3.05
C GLN A 159 35.80 1.48 -2.06
N ALA A 160 35.71 1.09 -0.78
CA ALA A 160 36.76 1.30 0.21
C ALA A 160 37.95 0.33 0.06
N ASP A 161 37.73 -0.87 -0.50
CA ASP A 161 38.81 -1.82 -0.84
C ASP A 161 39.59 -1.38 -2.09
N ALA A 162 38.98 -0.53 -2.94
CA ALA A 162 39.62 -0.01 -4.15
C ALA A 162 40.43 1.28 -3.96
N THR A 163 40.49 1.86 -2.74
CA THR A 163 41.14 3.16 -2.48
C THR A 163 42.36 3.13 -1.57
N LEU A 164 43.00 1.97 -1.38
CA LEU A 164 44.33 1.90 -0.76
C LEU A 164 45.42 1.90 -1.85
N PRO A 165 46.03 3.05 -2.21
CA PRO A 165 47.29 3.03 -2.94
C PRO A 165 48.38 2.49 -2.02
N ASP A 166 49.02 1.43 -2.50
CA ASP A 166 50.16 0.76 -1.92
C ASP A 166 51.25 1.78 -1.56
N ARG A 167 51.52 1.93 -0.27
CA ARG A 167 52.56 2.82 0.27
C ARG A 167 53.70 1.96 0.83
N ARG A 168 54.45 1.34 -0.09
CA ARG A 168 55.74 0.64 0.08
C ARG A 168 56.41 0.68 -1.30
N LEU A 169 57.65 1.11 -1.53
CA LEU A 169 58.86 1.43 -0.76
C LEU A 169 59.59 2.58 -1.48
#